data_AF-A0AA43Q3Z1-F1
#
_entry.id   AF-A0AA43Q3Z1-F1
#
_cell.length_a   1.000
_cell.length_b   1.000
_cell.length_c   1.000
_cell.angle_alpha   90.00
_cell.angle_beta   90.00
_cell.angle_gamma   90.00
#
_symmetry.space_group_name_H-M   'P 1'
#
loop_
_entity.id
_entity.type
_entity.pdbx_description
1 polymer ?
#
loop_
_entity_poly.entity_id
_entity_poly.type
_entity_poly.pdbx_seq_one_letter_code
_entity_poly.pdbx_strand_id
1 'polypeptide(L)'
;MFVQTGHFIEDARHKNTNDVDIIFYGQEKADLNSKLARMNLAVHGLEGQIKIGNTFYEDQHELLGLCDFVMANPPFNVDGVQLNKIKGHVGVGNRLPFGLPGTAGKSKKKDDGEAISNANSLWLQYFYSYLNDKGRTGFVMASSASDAGNKDKEIRQKLVETGHVDVMMSIGNKFFYTRSLPCTLWFFDKGKPEQTLDKVLMIDARHVYTVVSARSHVFTDEQLANLTAITWLYRGEQGKFIDLLSHYQNTVGDWLDKLPECLQSDAATVAKLSDALVKLAKATEDSEALASVRGKLTEEQTLEDAVLSDFRAQVAEAQNQSTAWELSVHTLLEQAAKARSQIRTAVDLAAKQNLQVQLETLQPALKAALHSVEARHKAWLKLLDTAEKQCRARLWSAFDAESCRDAKKTLQPRDVKKREALTVRDLSHEALKRTAYFIHQAHWLLSRFPDGVYVDIGGLCKQVTRADIADNDYSLTPGRYVGVALVLDEEDDEAFVTRMMEIHSELKELNVKAVQLTERIGRSFEELLG
;
A
#
# COMPACT_ATOMS: atom_id res chain seq x y z
N MET A 1 3.11 10.22 14.44
CA MET A 1 1.76 10.76 14.71
C MET A 1 1.78 12.27 14.58
N PHE A 2 2.35 13.05 15.51
CA PHE A 2 2.32 14.53 15.43
C PHE A 2 2.87 15.13 14.12
N VAL A 3 4.02 14.67 13.63
CA VAL A 3 4.56 15.13 12.32
C VAL A 3 3.61 14.84 11.15
N GLN A 4 3.00 13.65 11.15
CA GLN A 4 2.03 13.27 10.12
C GLN A 4 0.75 14.10 10.21
N THR A 5 0.36 14.52 11.42
CA THR A 5 -0.72 15.49 11.61
C THR A 5 -0.39 16.84 10.95
N GLY A 6 0.86 17.32 11.08
CA GLY A 6 1.32 18.53 10.39
C GLY A 6 1.17 18.42 8.87
N HIS A 7 1.70 17.36 8.26
CA HIS A 7 1.53 17.12 6.82
C HIS A 7 0.06 17.02 6.40
N PHE A 8 -0.77 16.31 7.18
CA PHE A 8 -2.20 16.24 6.90
C PHE A 8 -2.88 17.63 6.91
N ILE A 9 -2.49 18.52 7.83
CA ILE A 9 -3.03 19.88 7.89
C ILE A 9 -2.60 20.69 6.67
N GLU A 10 -1.33 20.59 6.29
CA GLU A 10 -0.78 21.25 5.10
C GLU A 10 -1.52 20.82 3.83
N ASP A 11 -1.72 19.51 3.68
CA ASP A 11 -2.37 18.93 2.51
C ASP A 11 -3.88 19.22 2.50
N ALA A 12 -4.58 19.00 3.61
CA ALA A 12 -6.05 19.06 3.67
C ALA A 12 -6.62 20.46 3.90
N ARG A 13 -5.84 21.37 4.51
CA ARG A 13 -6.28 22.75 4.78
C ARG A 13 -5.53 23.79 3.96
N HIS A 14 -4.51 23.41 3.19
CA HIS A 14 -3.65 24.32 2.42
C HIS A 14 -3.10 25.48 3.27
N LYS A 15 -2.81 25.19 4.55
CA LYS A 15 -2.25 26.13 5.52
C LYS A 15 -0.92 25.60 6.01
N ASN A 16 0.06 26.48 6.23
CA ASN A 16 1.26 26.05 6.91
C ASN A 16 0.88 25.54 8.31
N THR A 17 1.54 24.49 8.81
CA THR A 17 1.23 23.99 10.16
C THR A 17 1.41 25.09 11.23
N ASN A 18 2.30 26.06 10.98
CA ASN A 18 2.51 27.22 11.84
C ASN A 18 1.35 28.24 11.83
N ASP A 19 0.48 28.19 10.82
CA ASP A 19 -0.68 29.07 10.67
C ASP A 19 -1.96 28.44 11.26
N VAL A 20 -1.83 27.27 11.89
CA VAL A 20 -2.94 26.55 12.51
C VAL A 20 -2.69 26.46 14.01
N ASP A 21 -3.65 26.96 14.79
CA ASP A 21 -3.61 26.95 16.27
C ASP A 21 -3.73 25.52 16.83
N ILE A 22 -2.70 24.69 16.66
CA ILE A 22 -2.62 23.32 17.19
C ILE A 22 -1.42 23.21 18.11
N ILE A 23 -1.69 22.80 19.34
CA ILE A 23 -0.67 22.58 20.36
C ILE A 23 -0.57 21.08 20.64
N PHE A 24 0.61 20.50 20.46
CA PHE A 24 0.81 19.08 20.73
C PHE A 24 1.19 18.84 22.20
N TYR A 25 0.45 17.97 22.87
CA TYR A 25 0.81 17.46 24.19
C TYR A 25 1.15 15.97 24.11
N GLY A 26 2.29 15.56 24.64
CA GLY A 26 2.72 14.16 24.64
C GLY A 26 3.40 13.73 25.93
N GLN A 27 3.27 12.46 26.28
CA GLN A 27 3.93 11.86 27.42
C GLN A 27 4.62 10.55 27.00
N GLU A 28 5.90 10.42 27.31
CA GLU A 28 6.73 9.26 26.96
C GLU A 28 7.51 8.78 28.19
N LYS A 29 7.55 7.47 28.42
CA LYS A 29 8.23 6.89 29.58
C LYS A 29 9.76 6.94 29.44
N ALA A 30 10.28 6.67 28.26
CA ALA A 30 11.72 6.56 28.02
C ALA A 30 12.35 7.93 27.74
N ASP A 31 13.34 8.32 28.56
CA ASP A 31 14.03 9.60 28.43
C ASP A 31 14.59 9.84 27.02
N LEU A 32 15.30 8.85 26.44
CA LEU A 32 15.88 8.97 25.10
C LEU A 32 14.80 9.20 24.03
N ASN A 33 13.70 8.45 24.07
CA ASN A 33 12.59 8.60 23.13
C ASN A 33 11.92 9.97 23.26
N SER A 34 11.79 10.50 24.48
CA SER A 34 11.23 11.84 24.72
C SER A 34 12.11 12.95 24.12
N LYS A 35 13.45 12.79 24.18
CA LYS A 35 14.41 13.72 23.57
C LYS A 35 14.27 13.69 22.04
N LEU A 36 14.23 12.49 21.47
CA LEU A 36 14.01 12.30 20.02
C LEU A 36 12.66 12.89 19.57
N ALA A 37 11.58 12.68 20.33
CA ALA A 37 10.27 13.24 20.01
C ALA A 37 10.27 14.77 20.01
N ARG A 38 10.92 15.42 21.00
CA ARG A 38 11.06 16.90 21.04
C ARG A 38 11.88 17.43 19.88
N MET A 39 13.00 16.77 19.55
CA MET A 39 13.79 17.12 18.38
C MET A 39 12.96 16.99 17.09
N ASN A 40 12.15 15.93 16.97
CA ASN A 40 11.32 15.70 15.80
C ASN A 40 10.26 16.81 15.63
N LEU A 41 9.61 17.25 16.71
CA LEU A 41 8.70 18.40 16.66
C LEU A 41 9.43 19.67 16.19
N ALA A 42 10.59 19.97 16.80
CA ALA A 42 11.35 21.17 16.49
C ALA A 42 11.84 21.23 15.03
N VAL A 43 12.33 20.10 14.48
CA VAL A 43 12.80 20.02 13.09
C VAL A 43 11.66 20.26 12.09
N HIS A 44 10.45 19.83 12.45
CA HIS A 44 9.25 20.01 11.62
C HIS A 44 8.48 21.31 11.93
N GLY A 45 9.04 22.20 12.77
CA GLY A 45 8.41 23.48 13.11
C GLY A 45 7.17 23.38 13.99
N LEU A 46 6.90 22.21 14.59
CA LEU A 46 5.67 21.97 15.35
C LEU A 46 5.79 22.42 16.80
N GLU A 47 4.80 23.17 17.28
CA GLU A 47 4.74 23.60 18.68
C GLU A 47 4.13 22.52 19.58
N GLY A 48 4.86 22.13 20.63
CA GLY A 48 4.33 21.13 21.57
C GLY A 48 5.21 20.82 22.78
N GLN A 49 4.61 20.18 23.77
CA GLN A 49 5.23 19.79 25.03
C GLN A 49 5.23 18.27 25.19
N ILE A 50 6.44 17.67 25.15
CA ILE A 50 6.65 16.26 25.48
C ILE A 50 7.25 16.15 26.87
N LYS A 51 6.50 15.55 27.81
CA LYS A 51 6.93 15.31 29.20
C LYS A 51 7.32 13.85 29.39
N ILE A 52 8.33 13.62 30.24
CA ILE A 52 8.75 12.28 30.62
C ILE A 52 7.84 11.81 31.75
N GLY A 53 7.28 10.60 31.64
CA GLY A 53 6.49 10.01 32.73
C GLY A 53 5.77 8.74 32.33
N ASN A 54 5.48 7.87 33.30
CA ASN A 54 4.70 6.67 33.03
C ASN A 54 3.20 6.99 33.06
N THR A 55 2.53 6.96 31.91
CA THR A 55 1.11 7.33 31.79
C THR A 55 0.19 6.54 32.72
N PHE A 56 0.53 5.32 33.12
CA PHE A 56 -0.30 4.57 34.07
C PHE A 56 -0.35 5.23 35.45
N TYR A 57 0.74 5.85 35.89
CA TYR A 57 0.91 6.33 37.27
C TYR A 57 0.93 7.86 37.36
N GLU A 58 1.27 8.54 36.28
CA GLU A 58 1.51 9.97 36.23
C GLU A 58 0.66 10.61 35.14
N ASP A 59 -0.02 11.70 35.47
CA ASP A 59 -0.77 12.54 34.53
C ASP A 59 -0.04 13.87 34.36
N GLN A 60 1.03 13.88 33.56
CA GLN A 60 2.00 14.99 33.54
C GLN A 60 1.42 16.30 33.00
N HIS A 61 0.30 16.23 32.27
CA HIS A 61 -0.34 17.38 31.63
C HIS A 61 -1.73 17.68 32.18
N GLU A 62 -2.29 16.84 33.05
CA GLU A 62 -3.60 17.04 33.69
C GLU A 62 -4.73 17.33 32.66
N LEU A 63 -4.76 16.57 31.56
CA LEU A 63 -5.60 16.86 30.38
C LEU A 63 -7.03 16.31 30.45
N LEU A 64 -7.52 15.99 31.64
CA LEU A 64 -8.80 15.31 31.81
C LEU A 64 -9.96 16.15 31.26
N GLY A 65 -10.66 15.62 30.24
CA GLY A 65 -11.77 16.30 29.58
C GLY A 65 -11.39 17.55 28.77
N LEU A 66 -10.11 17.77 28.45
CA LEU A 66 -9.64 19.00 27.82
C LEU A 66 -9.32 18.85 26.32
N CYS A 67 -9.07 17.64 25.83
CA CYS A 67 -8.56 17.43 24.48
C CYS A 67 -9.68 17.41 23.41
N ASP A 68 -9.48 18.18 22.33
CA ASP A 68 -10.27 18.06 21.10
C ASP A 68 -9.93 16.78 20.34
N PHE A 69 -8.64 16.43 20.31
CA PHE A 69 -8.14 15.25 19.62
C PHE A 69 -7.16 14.47 20.49
N VAL A 70 -7.31 13.14 20.49
CA VAL A 70 -6.32 12.22 21.05
C VAL A 70 -5.91 11.23 19.96
N MET A 71 -4.61 10.98 19.83
CA MET A 71 -4.08 9.98 18.91
C MET A 71 -2.99 9.18 19.60
N ALA A 72 -3.05 7.85 19.50
CA ALA A 72 -2.11 7.00 20.20
C ALA A 72 -1.84 5.67 19.48
N ASN A 73 -0.64 5.15 19.68
CA ASN A 73 -0.27 3.76 19.42
C ASN A 73 0.41 3.23 20.69
N PRO A 74 -0.36 2.92 21.75
CA PRO A 74 0.18 2.48 23.02
C PRO A 74 0.90 1.13 22.90
N PRO A 75 1.79 0.79 23.85
CA PRO A 75 2.33 -0.55 23.94
C PRO A 75 1.20 -1.57 24.20
N PHE A 76 1.18 -2.64 23.39
CA PHE A 76 0.15 -3.67 23.46
C PHE A 76 0.40 -4.67 24.59
N ASN A 77 -0.69 -5.11 25.23
CA ASN A 77 -0.69 -6.22 26.20
C ASN A 77 0.31 -6.03 27.36
N VAL A 78 0.49 -4.78 27.83
CA VAL A 78 1.36 -4.51 28.98
C VAL A 78 0.75 -5.15 30.22
N ASP A 79 1.55 -5.96 30.91
CA ASP A 79 1.20 -6.58 32.18
C ASP A 79 1.91 -5.88 33.35
N GLY A 80 1.54 -6.24 34.58
CA GLY A 80 2.27 -5.79 35.77
C GLY A 80 2.02 -4.34 36.18
N VAL A 81 0.96 -3.70 35.68
CA VAL A 81 0.58 -2.35 36.15
C VAL A 81 0.09 -2.46 37.60
N GLN A 82 0.76 -1.75 38.50
CA GLN A 82 0.53 -1.87 39.95
C GLN A 82 -0.82 -1.29 40.34
N LEU A 83 -1.70 -2.13 40.89
CA LEU A 83 -3.10 -1.77 41.13
C LEU A 83 -3.22 -0.69 42.23
N ASN A 84 -2.41 -0.78 43.29
CA ASN A 84 -2.37 0.22 44.37
C ASN A 84 -2.08 1.66 43.89
N LYS A 85 -1.33 1.82 42.80
CA LYS A 85 -0.98 3.14 42.23
C LYS A 85 -2.08 3.73 41.35
N ILE A 86 -3.02 2.93 40.88
CA ILE A 86 -4.08 3.38 39.94
C ILE A 86 -5.49 3.32 40.54
N LYS A 87 -5.66 2.79 41.75
CA LYS A 87 -6.97 2.76 42.44
C LYS A 87 -7.62 4.14 42.54
N GLY A 88 -6.82 5.18 42.80
CA GLY A 88 -7.30 6.56 42.89
C GLY A 88 -7.80 7.15 41.57
N HIS A 89 -7.50 6.51 40.44
CA HIS A 89 -7.94 6.96 39.11
C HIS A 89 -9.34 6.45 38.75
N VAL A 90 -9.95 5.59 39.56
CA VAL A 90 -11.23 4.95 39.26
C VAL A 90 -12.39 5.86 39.63
N GLY A 91 -13.40 5.93 38.76
CA GLY A 91 -14.66 6.63 39.02
C GLY A 91 -15.05 7.60 37.91
N VAL A 92 -16.35 7.92 37.83
CA VAL A 92 -16.88 8.89 36.88
C VAL A 92 -16.18 10.23 37.10
N GLY A 93 -15.71 10.85 36.01
CA GLY A 93 -14.95 12.09 36.08
C GLY A 93 -13.49 11.92 36.51
N ASN A 94 -12.94 10.70 36.50
CA ASN A 94 -11.51 10.41 36.62
C ASN A 94 -10.98 9.72 35.35
N ARG A 95 -9.66 9.41 35.35
CA ARG A 95 -8.95 8.80 34.23
C ARG A 95 -9.40 7.36 33.88
N LEU A 96 -10.00 6.63 34.85
CA LEU A 96 -10.56 5.29 34.67
C LEU A 96 -12.07 5.28 34.99
N PRO A 97 -12.91 5.86 34.12
CA PRO A 97 -14.33 6.07 34.40
C PRO A 97 -15.17 4.78 34.45
N PHE A 98 -14.71 3.68 33.86
CA PHE A 98 -15.49 2.45 33.71
C PHE A 98 -15.05 1.32 34.63
N GLY A 99 -13.94 1.49 35.34
CA GLY A 99 -13.43 0.54 36.34
C GLY A 99 -12.05 -0.03 35.99
N LEU A 100 -11.68 -1.09 36.71
CA LEU A 100 -10.39 -1.76 36.54
C LEU A 100 -10.53 -3.06 35.72
N PRO A 101 -9.60 -3.34 34.79
CA PRO A 101 -9.59 -4.59 34.06
C PRO A 101 -9.14 -5.79 34.92
N GLY A 102 -8.99 -6.96 34.30
CA GLY A 102 -8.54 -8.17 34.98
C GLY A 102 -7.20 -8.01 35.71
N THR A 103 -7.08 -8.61 36.89
CA THR A 103 -5.84 -8.69 37.65
C THR A 103 -5.14 -10.01 37.40
N ALA A 104 -3.81 -9.99 37.37
CA ALA A 104 -3.01 -11.19 37.59
C ALA A 104 -3.00 -11.48 39.10
N GLY A 105 -2.84 -12.75 39.50
CA GLY A 105 -2.63 -13.12 40.90
C GLY A 105 -1.46 -12.36 41.54
N LYS A 106 -1.27 -12.50 42.87
CA LYS A 106 -0.25 -11.75 43.64
C LYS A 106 1.10 -11.68 42.90
N SER A 107 1.63 -10.46 42.73
CA SER A 107 2.94 -10.22 42.12
C SER A 107 4.01 -11.11 42.78
N LYS A 108 4.96 -11.63 41.99
CA LYS A 108 6.11 -12.42 42.49
C LYS A 108 7.00 -11.63 43.45
N LYS A 109 6.87 -10.31 43.52
CA LYS A 109 7.55 -9.44 44.48
C LYS A 109 6.64 -9.16 45.68
N LYS A 110 7.14 -9.44 46.89
CA LYS A 110 6.43 -9.32 48.18
C LYS A 110 5.78 -7.95 48.42
N ASP A 111 6.31 -6.87 47.82
CA ASP A 111 5.91 -5.48 48.10
C ASP A 111 5.00 -4.82 47.04
N ASP A 112 4.73 -5.47 45.90
CA ASP A 112 4.05 -4.83 44.76
C ASP A 112 2.53 -5.07 44.69
N GLY A 113 1.95 -5.88 45.59
CA GLY A 113 0.51 -6.14 45.65
C GLY A 113 -0.08 -6.87 44.42
N GLU A 114 -1.37 -6.69 44.19
CA GLU A 114 -2.05 -7.13 42.96
C GLU A 114 -1.67 -6.24 41.78
N ALA A 115 -1.62 -6.82 40.58
CA ALA A 115 -1.29 -6.10 39.36
C ALA A 115 -2.28 -6.41 38.25
N ILE A 116 -2.46 -5.48 37.32
CA ILE A 116 -3.26 -5.68 36.12
C ILE A 116 -2.56 -6.68 35.20
N SER A 117 -3.31 -7.66 34.70
CA SER A 117 -2.78 -8.70 33.81
C SER A 117 -2.62 -8.22 32.37
N ASN A 118 -3.45 -7.27 31.94
CA ASN A 118 -3.37 -6.64 30.62
C ASN A 118 -3.89 -5.20 30.68
N ALA A 119 -3.07 -4.25 30.27
CA ALA A 119 -3.38 -2.82 30.35
C ALA A 119 -4.17 -2.26 29.16
N ASN A 120 -4.58 -3.07 28.18
CA ASN A 120 -5.28 -2.58 26.99
C ASN A 120 -6.53 -1.75 27.36
N SER A 121 -7.36 -2.24 28.28
CA SER A 121 -8.56 -1.51 28.73
C SER A 121 -8.26 -0.29 29.62
N LEU A 122 -7.04 -0.17 30.16
CA LEU A 122 -6.60 1.09 30.79
C LEU A 122 -6.38 2.16 29.72
N TRP A 123 -5.72 1.80 28.61
CA TRP A 123 -5.48 2.72 27.50
C TRP A 123 -6.78 3.24 26.89
N LEU A 124 -7.76 2.36 26.64
CA LEU A 124 -9.08 2.75 26.13
C LEU A 124 -9.72 3.86 26.98
N GLN A 125 -9.67 3.67 28.31
CA GLN A 125 -10.24 4.59 29.29
C GLN A 125 -9.48 5.90 29.39
N TYR A 126 -8.14 5.87 29.37
CA TYR A 126 -7.33 7.08 29.38
C TYR A 126 -7.60 7.95 28.17
N PHE A 127 -7.58 7.37 26.96
CA PHE A 127 -7.86 8.15 25.75
C PHE A 127 -9.27 8.73 25.76
N TYR A 128 -10.26 7.96 26.20
CA TYR A 128 -11.64 8.42 26.31
C TYR A 128 -11.84 9.54 27.35
N SER A 129 -11.17 9.44 28.51
CA SER A 129 -11.32 10.40 29.61
C SER A 129 -10.66 11.75 29.32
N TYR A 130 -9.62 11.80 28.47
CA TYR A 130 -9.01 13.05 28.05
C TYR A 130 -9.86 13.87 27.06
N LEU A 131 -10.81 13.25 26.36
CA LEU A 131 -11.65 13.97 25.40
C LEU A 131 -12.63 14.93 26.08
N ASN A 132 -12.71 16.16 25.57
CA ASN A 132 -13.80 17.10 25.89
C ASN A 132 -15.14 16.64 25.27
N ASP A 133 -16.23 17.37 25.50
CA ASP A 133 -17.59 16.97 25.08
C ASP A 133 -17.78 16.82 23.56
N LYS A 134 -16.89 17.40 22.75
CA LYS A 134 -16.91 17.25 21.28
C LYS A 134 -15.66 16.55 20.75
N GLY A 135 -14.84 16.01 21.65
CA GLY A 135 -13.54 15.47 21.34
C GLY A 135 -13.62 14.17 20.56
N ARG A 136 -12.62 13.93 19.73
CA ARG A 136 -12.47 12.72 18.92
C ARG A 136 -11.13 12.05 19.17
N THR A 137 -11.09 10.74 19.12
CA THR A 137 -9.83 10.00 19.21
C THR A 137 -9.71 8.98 18.11
N GLY A 138 -8.48 8.72 17.68
CA GLY A 138 -8.13 7.64 16.77
C GLY A 138 -6.87 6.96 17.27
N PHE A 139 -6.94 5.68 17.62
CA PHE A 139 -5.80 4.98 18.20
C PHE A 139 -5.73 3.51 17.79
N VAL A 140 -4.51 2.97 17.86
CA VAL A 140 -4.20 1.59 17.49
C VAL A 140 -4.21 0.70 18.73
N MET A 141 -4.90 -0.44 18.68
CA MET A 141 -4.87 -1.46 19.73
C MET A 141 -4.57 -2.84 19.17
N ALA A 142 -4.08 -3.74 20.01
CA ALA A 142 -4.05 -5.16 19.68
C ALA A 142 -5.48 -5.66 19.36
N SER A 143 -5.62 -6.54 18.37
CA SER A 143 -6.94 -7.08 18.00
C SER A 143 -7.64 -7.79 19.16
N SER A 144 -6.89 -8.35 20.12
CA SER A 144 -7.48 -8.97 21.32
C SER A 144 -8.20 -7.98 22.25
N ALA A 145 -7.98 -6.67 22.12
CA ALA A 145 -8.68 -5.68 22.94
C ALA A 145 -10.17 -5.58 22.57
N SER A 146 -10.54 -5.88 21.31
CA SER A 146 -11.92 -5.74 20.84
C SER A 146 -12.85 -6.85 21.30
N ASP A 147 -12.33 -7.99 21.75
CA ASP A 147 -13.13 -9.13 22.20
C ASP A 147 -12.67 -9.76 23.53
N ALA A 148 -11.76 -9.10 24.27
CA ALA A 148 -11.38 -9.53 25.62
C ALA A 148 -12.60 -9.73 26.54
N GLY A 149 -12.62 -10.83 27.30
CA GLY A 149 -13.73 -11.22 28.19
C GLY A 149 -13.65 -10.62 29.60
N ASN A 150 -14.48 -11.13 30.52
CA ASN A 150 -14.49 -10.77 31.95
C ASN A 150 -14.62 -9.26 32.19
N LYS A 151 -13.82 -8.68 33.11
CA LYS A 151 -13.85 -7.25 33.45
C LYS A 151 -13.57 -6.33 32.26
N ASP A 152 -12.78 -6.77 31.30
CA ASP A 152 -12.52 -6.02 30.06
C ASP A 152 -13.78 -5.93 29.19
N LYS A 153 -14.62 -6.98 29.18
CA LYS A 153 -15.95 -6.93 28.56
C LYS A 153 -16.85 -5.91 29.25
N GLU A 154 -16.88 -5.87 30.58
CA GLU A 154 -17.69 -4.91 31.33
C GLU A 154 -17.29 -3.45 31.04
N ILE A 155 -15.99 -3.18 30.93
CA ILE A 155 -15.48 -1.86 30.55
C ILE A 155 -15.93 -1.50 29.13
N ARG A 156 -15.81 -2.44 28.19
CA ARG A 156 -16.22 -2.23 26.80
C ARG A 156 -17.74 -2.07 26.67
N GLN A 157 -18.53 -2.81 27.43
CA GLN A 157 -19.97 -2.63 27.53
C GLN A 157 -20.31 -1.21 27.95
N LYS A 158 -19.77 -0.72 29.07
CA LYS A 158 -20.02 0.65 29.54
C LYS A 158 -19.59 1.71 28.52
N LEU A 159 -18.48 1.47 27.83
CA LEU A 159 -18.00 2.34 26.76
C LEU A 159 -18.98 2.37 25.56
N VAL A 160 -19.49 1.21 25.13
CA VAL A 160 -20.50 1.11 24.05
C VAL A 160 -21.81 1.78 24.46
N GLU A 161 -22.24 1.60 25.71
CA GLU A 161 -23.45 2.21 26.25
C GLU A 161 -23.43 3.75 26.19
N THR A 162 -22.23 4.37 26.24
CA THR A 162 -22.09 5.82 26.04
C THR A 162 -22.54 6.31 24.66
N GLY A 163 -22.56 5.44 23.65
CA GLY A 163 -22.83 5.80 22.25
C GLY A 163 -21.64 6.46 21.53
N HIS A 164 -20.51 6.71 22.22
CA HIS A 164 -19.37 7.46 21.66
C HIS A 164 -18.41 6.62 20.82
N VAL A 165 -18.54 5.28 20.81
CA VAL A 165 -17.78 4.45 19.86
C VAL A 165 -18.30 4.75 18.45
N ASP A 166 -17.45 5.26 17.57
CA ASP A 166 -17.86 5.73 16.24
C ASP A 166 -17.53 4.71 15.15
N VAL A 167 -16.25 4.39 15.00
CA VAL A 167 -15.74 3.49 13.96
C VAL A 167 -14.77 2.49 14.58
N MET A 168 -14.89 1.25 14.17
CA MET A 168 -13.99 0.15 14.48
C MET A 168 -13.42 -0.42 13.19
N MET A 169 -12.10 -0.54 13.09
CA MET A 169 -11.44 -1.07 11.88
C MET A 169 -10.47 -2.20 12.21
N SER A 170 -10.67 -3.38 11.61
CA SER A 170 -9.71 -4.49 11.69
C SER A 170 -8.63 -4.32 10.64
N ILE A 171 -7.38 -4.47 11.04
CA ILE A 171 -6.20 -4.41 10.17
C ILE A 171 -5.51 -5.78 10.16
N GLY A 172 -5.05 -6.19 8.98
CA GLY A 172 -4.38 -7.47 8.78
C GLY A 172 -2.99 -7.54 9.43
N ASN A 173 -2.33 -8.67 9.23
CA ASN A 173 -0.95 -8.88 9.67
C ASN A 173 0.05 -8.08 8.82
N LYS A 174 1.30 -8.01 9.28
CA LYS A 174 2.46 -7.46 8.55
C LYS A 174 2.47 -5.95 8.33
N PHE A 175 1.65 -5.18 9.06
CA PHE A 175 1.71 -3.71 9.07
C PHE A 175 2.72 -3.13 10.10
N PHE A 176 3.25 -3.95 11.01
CA PHE A 176 4.29 -3.53 11.96
C PHE A 176 5.66 -4.11 11.58
N TYR A 177 6.71 -3.32 11.77
CA TYR A 177 8.08 -3.70 11.41
C TYR A 177 8.66 -4.85 12.26
N THR A 178 8.30 -4.93 13.55
CA THR A 178 8.96 -5.82 14.52
C THR A 178 8.16 -7.07 14.89
N ARG A 179 6.85 -7.08 14.62
CA ARG A 179 5.93 -8.19 14.96
C ARG A 179 4.87 -8.33 13.86
N SER A 180 4.60 -9.57 13.45
CA SER A 180 3.49 -9.86 12.54
C SER A 180 2.22 -10.17 13.34
N LEU A 181 1.60 -9.12 13.89
CA LEU A 181 0.33 -9.22 14.61
C LEU A 181 -0.72 -8.35 13.91
N PRO A 182 -2.00 -8.75 13.94
CA PRO A 182 -3.08 -7.90 13.49
C PRO A 182 -3.34 -6.83 14.57
N CYS A 183 -3.94 -5.73 14.15
CA CYS A 183 -4.38 -4.68 15.07
C CYS A 183 -5.81 -4.23 14.75
N THR A 184 -6.34 -3.40 15.63
CA THR A 184 -7.62 -2.73 15.45
C THR A 184 -7.39 -1.22 15.60
N LEU A 185 -8.00 -0.43 14.72
CA LEU A 185 -8.11 1.01 14.88
C LEU A 185 -9.46 1.30 15.54
N TRP A 186 -9.42 2.14 16.57
CA TRP A 186 -10.57 2.53 17.36
C TRP A 186 -10.76 4.02 17.22
N PHE A 187 -12.01 4.41 16.94
CA PHE A 187 -12.39 5.82 16.87
C PHE A 187 -13.52 6.10 17.85
N PHE A 188 -13.30 7.06 18.75
CA PHE A 188 -14.38 7.61 19.56
C PHE A 188 -14.70 9.03 19.10
N ASP A 189 -15.97 9.38 19.17
CA ASP A 189 -16.48 10.71 18.88
C ASP A 189 -17.57 11.04 19.91
N LYS A 190 -17.24 11.93 20.85
CA LYS A 190 -18.20 12.43 21.86
C LYS A 190 -19.20 13.41 21.24
N GLY A 191 -18.88 13.97 20.08
CA GLY A 191 -19.75 14.86 19.31
C GLY A 191 -20.63 14.15 18.28
N LYS A 192 -20.87 12.84 18.41
CA LYS A 192 -21.72 12.09 17.47
C LYS A 192 -23.14 12.68 17.40
N PRO A 193 -23.68 12.91 16.20
CA PRO A 193 -25.09 13.28 16.03
C PRO A 193 -26.04 12.24 16.62
N GLU A 194 -27.23 12.69 17.04
CA GLU A 194 -28.26 11.82 17.62
C GLU A 194 -28.62 10.64 16.69
N GLN A 195 -28.63 10.85 15.37
CA GLN A 195 -28.99 9.80 14.40
C GLN A 195 -27.95 8.66 14.31
N THR A 196 -26.72 8.88 14.74
CA THR A 196 -25.64 7.89 14.73
C THR A 196 -25.17 7.49 16.13
N LEU A 197 -25.76 8.05 17.18
CA LEU A 197 -25.37 7.77 18.56
C LEU A 197 -25.54 6.29 18.94
N ASP A 198 -26.59 5.64 18.41
CA ASP A 198 -26.84 4.20 18.63
C ASP A 198 -26.03 3.29 17.69
N LYS A 199 -25.27 3.85 16.76
CA LYS A 199 -24.63 3.11 15.65
C LYS A 199 -23.12 3.12 15.77
N VAL A 200 -22.50 2.02 15.35
CA VAL A 200 -21.05 1.89 15.18
C VAL A 200 -20.76 1.38 13.78
N LEU A 201 -19.83 2.03 13.08
CA LEU A 201 -19.36 1.55 11.78
C LEU A 201 -18.25 0.52 11.98
N MET A 202 -18.50 -0.71 11.54
CA MET A 202 -17.52 -1.80 11.52
C MET A 202 -16.87 -1.87 10.14
N ILE A 203 -15.54 -1.80 10.07
CA ILE A 203 -14.76 -1.94 8.83
C ILE A 203 -13.76 -3.09 8.98
N ASP A 204 -13.77 -4.03 8.06
CA ASP A 204 -12.79 -5.11 7.98
C ASP A 204 -11.81 -4.87 6.84
N ALA A 205 -10.71 -4.19 7.15
CA ALA A 205 -9.65 -3.87 6.18
C ALA A 205 -8.53 -4.93 6.17
N ARG A 206 -8.75 -6.13 6.73
CA ARG A 206 -7.72 -7.19 6.78
C ARG A 206 -7.24 -7.65 5.41
N HIS A 207 -8.09 -7.49 4.39
CA HIS A 207 -7.81 -7.86 3.00
C HIS A 207 -7.48 -6.67 2.10
N VAL A 208 -7.40 -5.45 2.64
CA VAL A 208 -6.99 -4.26 1.90
C VAL A 208 -5.52 -3.99 2.22
N TYR A 209 -4.62 -4.23 1.27
CA TYR A 209 -3.19 -3.94 1.44
C TYR A 209 -2.45 -4.01 0.11
N THR A 210 -1.24 -3.44 0.09
CA THR A 210 -0.22 -3.71 -0.91
C THR A 210 0.96 -4.42 -0.27
N VAL A 211 1.41 -5.50 -0.90
CA VAL A 211 2.57 -6.27 -0.44
C VAL A 211 3.84 -5.54 -0.87
N VAL A 212 4.66 -5.13 0.10
CA VAL A 212 5.99 -4.55 -0.16
C VAL A 212 7.07 -5.61 -0.08
N SER A 213 6.90 -6.58 0.82
CA SER A 213 7.76 -7.76 0.93
C SER A 213 7.01 -8.89 1.61
N ALA A 214 7.60 -10.09 1.63
CA ALA A 214 7.11 -11.24 2.39
C ALA A 214 6.79 -10.93 3.88
N ARG A 215 7.39 -9.88 4.44
CA ARG A 215 7.23 -9.49 5.86
C ARG A 215 6.51 -8.16 6.09
N SER A 216 6.17 -7.41 5.03
CA SER A 216 5.64 -6.05 5.17
C SER A 216 4.53 -5.77 4.18
N HIS A 217 3.40 -5.34 4.72
CA HIS A 217 2.30 -4.74 3.99
C HIS A 217 2.27 -3.24 4.24
N VAL A 218 1.75 -2.49 3.28
CA VAL A 218 1.45 -1.05 3.42
C VAL A 218 0.07 -0.78 2.85
N PHE A 219 -0.52 0.35 3.22
CA PHE A 219 -1.60 0.92 2.44
C PHE A 219 -1.00 1.87 1.41
N THR A 220 -1.49 1.81 0.17
CA THR A 220 -1.28 2.93 -0.77
C THR A 220 -2.14 4.12 -0.36
N ASP A 221 -1.81 5.30 -0.87
CA ASP A 221 -2.58 6.52 -0.63
C ASP A 221 -4.04 6.33 -1.09
N GLU A 222 -4.24 5.67 -2.23
CA GLU A 222 -5.57 5.38 -2.77
C GLU A 222 -6.32 4.34 -1.92
N GLN A 223 -5.65 3.32 -1.38
CA GLN A 223 -6.28 2.38 -0.42
C GLN A 223 -6.72 3.09 0.87
N LEU A 224 -5.90 4.00 1.41
CA LEU A 224 -6.27 4.83 2.56
C LEU A 224 -7.46 5.73 2.24
N ALA A 225 -7.44 6.41 1.08
CA ALA A 225 -8.52 7.28 0.64
C ALA A 225 -9.83 6.50 0.46
N ASN A 226 -9.76 5.31 -0.12
CA ASN A 226 -10.90 4.42 -0.31
C ASN A 226 -11.52 3.97 1.02
N LEU A 227 -10.70 3.54 1.99
CA LEU A 227 -11.18 3.19 3.33
C LEU A 227 -11.76 4.41 4.06
N THR A 228 -11.18 5.59 3.86
CA THR A 228 -11.67 6.85 4.43
C THR A 228 -13.02 7.23 3.82
N ALA A 229 -13.22 7.00 2.51
CA ALA A 229 -14.47 7.27 1.82
C ALA A 229 -15.67 6.51 2.41
N ILE A 230 -15.47 5.28 2.91
CA ILE A 230 -16.51 4.52 3.63
C ILE A 230 -17.03 5.34 4.83
N THR A 231 -16.12 5.99 5.57
CA THR A 231 -16.51 6.81 6.74
C THR A 231 -17.19 8.12 6.34
N TRP A 232 -16.80 8.73 5.21
CA TRP A 232 -17.49 9.90 4.65
C TRP A 232 -18.92 9.55 4.26
N LEU A 233 -19.10 8.45 3.53
CA LEU A 233 -20.41 7.97 3.13
C LEU A 233 -21.29 7.64 4.33
N TYR A 234 -20.74 6.95 5.35
CA TYR A 234 -21.45 6.67 6.61
C TYR A 234 -21.93 7.94 7.30
N ARG A 235 -21.18 9.04 7.17
CA ARG A 235 -21.53 10.37 7.71
C ARG A 235 -22.40 11.22 6.78
N GLY A 236 -22.79 10.70 5.61
CA GLY A 236 -23.59 11.42 4.62
C GLY A 236 -22.80 12.47 3.81
N GLU A 237 -21.46 12.42 3.84
CA GLU A 237 -20.58 13.37 3.15
C GLU A 237 -20.36 12.98 1.68
N GLN A 238 -21.43 12.83 0.90
CA GLN A 238 -21.40 12.39 -0.51
C GLN A 238 -20.50 13.27 -1.39
N GLY A 239 -20.42 14.57 -1.14
CA GLY A 239 -19.56 15.48 -1.89
C GLY A 239 -18.09 15.05 -1.89
N LYS A 240 -17.54 14.65 -0.74
CA LYS A 240 -16.13 14.21 -0.64
C LYS A 240 -15.87 12.91 -1.42
N PHE A 241 -16.86 12.02 -1.47
CA PHE A 241 -16.78 10.81 -2.29
C PHE A 241 -16.73 11.15 -3.78
N ILE A 242 -17.57 12.09 -4.23
CA ILE A 242 -17.59 12.56 -5.63
C ILE A 242 -16.27 13.27 -5.97
N ASP A 243 -15.71 14.04 -5.05
CA ASP A 243 -14.40 14.70 -5.23
C ASP A 243 -13.27 13.68 -5.35
N LEU A 244 -13.25 12.64 -4.53
CA LEU A 244 -12.28 11.55 -4.63
C LEU A 244 -12.38 10.80 -5.96
N LEU A 245 -13.61 10.46 -6.38
CA LEU A 245 -13.85 9.84 -7.68
C LEU A 245 -13.37 10.74 -8.82
N SER A 246 -13.63 12.05 -8.72
CA SER A 246 -13.11 13.04 -9.67
C SER A 246 -11.58 13.04 -9.71
N HIS A 247 -10.93 13.00 -8.55
CA HIS A 247 -9.48 12.96 -8.46
C HIS A 247 -8.90 11.75 -9.20
N TYR A 248 -9.46 10.55 -9.00
CA TYR A 248 -9.01 9.36 -9.73
C TYR A 248 -9.22 9.49 -11.24
N GLN A 249 -10.42 9.90 -11.68
CA GLN A 249 -10.73 10.05 -13.11
C GLN A 249 -9.89 11.14 -13.79
N ASN A 250 -9.63 12.25 -13.11
CA ASN A 250 -8.73 13.30 -13.60
C ASN A 250 -7.29 12.79 -13.70
N THR A 251 -6.84 12.02 -12.70
CA THR A 251 -5.50 11.41 -12.74
C THR A 251 -5.36 10.42 -13.88
N VAL A 252 -6.42 9.66 -14.21
CA VAL A 252 -6.47 8.85 -15.45
C VAL A 252 -6.25 9.76 -16.66
N GLY A 253 -6.96 10.89 -16.74
CA GLY A 253 -6.78 11.90 -17.80
C GLY A 253 -5.33 12.39 -17.94
N ASP A 254 -4.68 12.72 -16.83
CA ASP A 254 -3.29 13.18 -16.80
C ASP A 254 -2.30 12.11 -17.34
N TRP A 255 -2.54 10.84 -17.04
CA TRP A 255 -1.74 9.74 -17.58
C TRP A 255 -2.04 9.46 -19.04
N LEU A 256 -3.31 9.51 -19.45
CA LEU A 256 -3.71 9.42 -20.85
C LEU A 256 -3.06 10.53 -21.68
N ASP A 257 -2.92 11.74 -21.15
CA ASP A 257 -2.25 12.86 -21.82
C ASP A 257 -0.75 12.62 -22.06
N LYS A 258 -0.09 11.84 -21.19
CA LYS A 258 1.33 11.47 -21.35
C LYS A 258 1.57 10.31 -22.31
N LEU A 259 0.58 9.41 -22.48
CA LEU A 259 0.74 8.18 -23.28
C LEU A 259 1.28 8.40 -24.70
N PRO A 260 0.79 9.36 -25.51
CA PRO A 260 1.26 9.54 -26.89
C PRO A 260 2.76 9.82 -26.96
N GLU A 261 3.26 10.75 -26.15
CA GLU A 261 4.67 11.15 -26.16
C GLU A 261 5.58 10.01 -25.67
N CYS A 262 5.20 9.35 -24.57
CA CYS A 262 5.97 8.22 -24.04
C CYS A 262 6.07 7.07 -25.05
N LEU A 263 4.94 6.68 -25.64
CA LEU A 263 4.89 5.57 -26.61
C LEU A 263 5.56 5.92 -27.94
N GLN A 264 5.52 7.18 -28.36
CA GLN A 264 6.27 7.66 -29.53
C GLN A 264 7.78 7.61 -29.28
N SER A 265 8.24 8.06 -28.11
CA SER A 265 9.65 7.98 -27.73
C SER A 265 10.13 6.53 -27.63
N ASP A 266 9.27 5.63 -27.14
CA ASP A 266 9.54 4.20 -27.10
C ASP A 266 9.68 3.61 -28.50
N ALA A 267 8.73 3.88 -29.39
CA ALA A 267 8.75 3.43 -30.78
C ALA A 267 10.00 3.93 -31.51
N ALA A 268 10.38 5.20 -31.33
CA ALA A 268 11.58 5.77 -31.95
C ALA A 268 12.88 5.09 -31.47
N THR A 269 12.96 4.78 -30.18
CA THR A 269 14.11 4.05 -29.62
C THR A 269 14.19 2.63 -30.14
N VAL A 270 13.05 1.92 -30.20
CA VAL A 270 13.00 0.56 -30.77
C VAL A 270 13.34 0.57 -32.25
N ALA A 271 12.87 1.54 -33.03
CA ALA A 271 13.19 1.67 -34.45
C ALA A 271 14.70 1.79 -34.69
N LYS A 272 15.42 2.62 -33.91
CA LYS A 272 16.88 2.73 -34.00
C LYS A 272 17.59 1.40 -33.75
N LEU A 273 17.14 0.65 -32.74
CA LEU A 273 17.70 -0.65 -32.42
C LEU A 273 17.39 -1.69 -33.51
N SER A 274 16.14 -1.71 -33.98
CA SER A 274 15.69 -2.58 -35.05
C SER A 274 16.50 -2.35 -36.33
N ASP A 275 16.64 -1.09 -36.76
CA ASP A 275 17.41 -0.70 -37.94
C ASP A 275 18.87 -1.16 -37.87
N ALA A 276 19.52 -0.98 -36.72
CA ALA A 276 20.90 -1.41 -36.52
C ALA A 276 21.05 -2.94 -36.63
N LEU A 277 20.14 -3.70 -36.03
CA LEU A 277 20.18 -5.16 -36.05
C LEU A 277 19.79 -5.75 -37.40
N VAL A 278 18.86 -5.12 -38.13
CA VAL A 278 18.47 -5.49 -39.49
C VAL A 278 19.62 -5.22 -40.47
N LYS A 279 20.32 -4.09 -40.33
CA LYS A 279 21.53 -3.79 -41.13
C LYS A 279 22.61 -4.83 -40.88
N LEU A 280 22.85 -5.20 -39.61
CA LEU A 280 23.77 -6.27 -39.26
C LEU A 280 23.34 -7.59 -39.89
N ALA A 281 22.08 -8.00 -39.74
CA ALA A 281 21.54 -9.25 -40.28
C ALA A 281 21.79 -9.35 -41.80
N LYS A 282 21.53 -8.29 -42.56
CA LYS A 282 21.83 -8.22 -44.00
C LYS A 282 23.33 -8.34 -44.28
N ALA A 283 24.18 -7.65 -43.53
CA ALA A 283 25.63 -7.73 -43.69
C ALA A 283 26.17 -9.16 -43.47
N THR A 284 25.50 -9.98 -42.65
CA THR A 284 25.91 -11.38 -42.43
C THR A 284 25.69 -12.32 -43.62
N GLU A 285 25.01 -11.87 -44.68
CA GLU A 285 24.83 -12.61 -45.94
C GLU A 285 25.97 -12.33 -46.94
N ASP A 286 26.69 -11.22 -46.75
CA ASP A 286 27.79 -10.83 -47.62
C ASP A 286 29.04 -11.69 -47.32
N SER A 287 29.50 -12.43 -48.33
CA SER A 287 30.61 -13.37 -48.20
C SER A 287 31.95 -12.67 -47.93
N GLU A 288 32.17 -11.48 -48.47
CA GLU A 288 33.40 -10.71 -48.24
C GLU A 288 33.44 -10.12 -46.84
N ALA A 289 32.31 -9.56 -46.37
CA ALA A 289 32.16 -9.07 -45.01
C ALA A 289 32.34 -10.20 -43.99
N LEU A 290 31.74 -11.37 -44.24
CA LEU A 290 31.88 -12.55 -43.38
C LEU A 290 33.32 -13.05 -43.33
N ALA A 291 34.01 -13.13 -44.47
CA ALA A 291 35.42 -13.52 -44.51
C ALA A 291 36.30 -12.52 -43.74
N SER A 292 36.03 -11.22 -43.87
CA SER A 292 36.73 -10.17 -43.12
C SER A 292 36.56 -10.32 -41.61
N VAL A 293 35.35 -10.61 -41.14
CA VAL A 293 35.07 -10.81 -39.71
C VAL A 293 35.72 -12.09 -39.18
N ARG A 294 35.61 -13.19 -39.93
CA ARG A 294 36.25 -14.47 -39.56
C ARG A 294 37.77 -14.35 -39.45
N GLY A 295 38.39 -13.55 -40.32
CA GLY A 295 39.82 -13.26 -40.26
C GLY A 295 40.27 -12.44 -39.04
N LYS A 296 39.34 -11.81 -38.31
CA LYS A 296 39.61 -11.02 -37.09
C LYS A 296 39.35 -11.79 -35.79
N LEU A 297 38.89 -13.04 -35.87
CA LEU A 297 38.59 -13.85 -34.68
C LEU A 297 39.87 -14.30 -33.99
N THR A 298 39.84 -14.36 -32.66
CA THR A 298 40.91 -15.00 -31.87
C THR A 298 40.75 -16.52 -31.87
N GLU A 299 41.78 -17.26 -31.47
CA GLU A 299 41.76 -18.74 -31.44
C GLU A 299 40.62 -19.33 -30.58
N GLU A 300 40.12 -18.59 -29.60
CA GLU A 300 39.01 -18.98 -28.72
C GLU A 300 37.62 -18.59 -29.25
N GLN A 301 37.54 -17.83 -30.35
CA GLN A 301 36.28 -17.31 -30.90
C GLN A 301 35.86 -18.06 -32.15
N THR A 302 34.62 -18.56 -32.14
CA THR A 302 33.98 -19.16 -33.31
C THR A 302 32.81 -18.30 -33.83
N LEU A 303 32.52 -18.44 -35.13
CA LEU A 303 31.39 -17.82 -35.80
C LEU A 303 30.83 -18.76 -36.88
N GLU A 304 29.85 -19.57 -36.47
CA GLU A 304 29.23 -20.62 -37.29
C GLU A 304 28.10 -20.06 -38.16
N ASP A 305 27.94 -20.62 -39.37
CA ASP A 305 26.88 -20.21 -40.29
C ASP A 305 25.47 -20.48 -39.74
N ALA A 306 25.32 -21.54 -38.92
CA ALA A 306 24.08 -21.87 -38.24
C ALA A 306 23.62 -20.76 -37.30
N VAL A 307 24.55 -20.17 -36.53
CA VAL A 307 24.28 -19.05 -35.61
C VAL A 307 23.83 -17.82 -36.38
N LEU A 308 24.50 -17.51 -37.50
CA LEU A 308 24.14 -16.37 -38.34
C LEU A 308 22.77 -16.57 -39.01
N SER A 309 22.46 -17.79 -39.45
CA SER A 309 21.16 -18.14 -40.02
C SER A 309 20.03 -18.02 -39.00
N ASP A 310 20.23 -18.53 -37.79
CA ASP A 310 19.27 -18.42 -36.69
C ASP A 310 19.05 -16.94 -36.28
N PHE A 311 20.12 -16.16 -36.18
CA PHE A 311 20.03 -14.72 -35.91
C PHE A 311 19.18 -13.99 -36.96
N ARG A 312 19.42 -14.23 -38.26
CA ARG A 312 18.61 -13.64 -39.35
C ARG A 312 17.14 -14.05 -39.25
N ALA A 313 16.86 -15.32 -38.99
CA ALA A 313 15.50 -15.81 -38.82
C ALA A 313 14.78 -15.13 -37.64
N GLN A 314 15.45 -14.97 -36.50
CA GLN A 314 14.88 -14.29 -35.33
C GLN A 314 14.69 -12.79 -35.56
N VAL A 315 15.57 -12.12 -36.31
CA VAL A 315 15.39 -10.71 -36.72
C VAL A 315 14.16 -10.58 -37.61
N ALA A 316 14.01 -11.44 -38.62
CA ALA A 316 12.85 -11.44 -39.51
C ALA A 316 11.53 -11.70 -38.74
N GLU A 317 11.55 -12.62 -37.78
CA GLU A 317 10.39 -12.88 -36.92
C GLU A 317 10.01 -11.66 -36.07
N ALA A 318 11.00 -10.98 -35.46
CA ALA A 318 10.74 -9.75 -34.71
C ALA A 318 10.20 -8.61 -35.59
N GLN A 319 10.65 -8.51 -36.85
CA GLN A 319 10.08 -7.58 -37.83
C GLN A 319 8.63 -7.93 -38.18
N ASN A 320 8.31 -9.21 -38.41
CA ASN A 320 6.96 -9.66 -38.69
C ASN A 320 5.99 -9.38 -37.53
N GLN A 321 6.46 -9.49 -36.29
CA GLN A 321 5.67 -9.19 -35.10
C GLN A 321 5.46 -7.68 -34.87
N SER A 322 6.29 -6.82 -35.46
CA SER A 322 6.27 -5.37 -35.20
C SER A 322 4.94 -4.71 -35.56
N THR A 323 4.32 -5.11 -36.68
CA THR A 323 3.00 -4.63 -37.10
C THR A 323 1.92 -4.90 -36.04
N ALA A 324 1.94 -6.08 -35.41
CA ALA A 324 0.96 -6.45 -34.40
C ALA A 324 1.14 -5.63 -33.10
N TRP A 325 2.40 -5.41 -32.70
CA TRP A 325 2.72 -4.55 -31.56
C TRP A 325 2.28 -3.11 -31.79
N GLU A 326 2.55 -2.56 -32.97
CA GLU A 326 2.15 -1.20 -33.35
C GLU A 326 0.63 -1.04 -33.43
N LEU A 327 -0.08 -2.02 -33.98
CA LEU A 327 -1.54 -2.02 -34.04
C LEU A 327 -2.17 -1.96 -32.64
N SER A 328 -1.60 -2.70 -31.67
CA SER A 328 -2.08 -2.71 -30.29
C SER A 328 -1.92 -1.35 -29.62
N VAL A 329 -0.77 -0.69 -29.84
CA VAL A 329 -0.52 0.66 -29.35
C VAL A 329 -1.41 1.70 -30.03
N HIS A 330 -1.58 1.62 -31.35
CA HIS A 330 -2.45 2.53 -32.10
C HIS A 330 -3.91 2.45 -31.64
N THR A 331 -4.43 1.23 -31.49
CA THR A 331 -5.79 0.98 -30.99
C THR A 331 -6.01 1.62 -29.62
N LEU A 332 -5.04 1.47 -28.71
CA LEU A 332 -5.10 2.13 -27.40
C LEU A 332 -5.13 3.66 -27.54
N LEU A 333 -4.26 4.25 -28.37
CA LEU A 333 -4.16 5.70 -28.52
C LEU A 333 -5.45 6.31 -29.08
N GLU A 334 -6.11 5.65 -30.04
CA GLU A 334 -7.41 6.08 -30.57
C GLU A 334 -8.50 6.07 -29.48
N GLN A 335 -8.60 4.99 -28.72
CA GLN A 335 -9.59 4.88 -27.64
C GLN A 335 -9.29 5.89 -26.51
N ALA A 336 -8.02 6.06 -26.15
CA ALA A 336 -7.57 7.03 -25.16
C ALA A 336 -7.90 8.47 -25.55
N ALA A 337 -7.79 8.83 -26.83
CA ALA A 337 -8.15 10.16 -27.31
C ALA A 337 -9.64 10.44 -27.14
N LYS A 338 -10.50 9.45 -27.41
CA LYS A 338 -11.95 9.56 -27.19
C LYS A 338 -12.28 9.77 -25.71
N ALA A 339 -11.72 8.95 -24.82
CA ALA A 339 -11.97 9.00 -23.39
C ALA A 339 -11.57 10.35 -22.76
N ARG A 340 -10.43 10.92 -23.18
CA ARG A 340 -9.94 12.22 -22.67
C ARG A 340 -10.92 13.37 -22.84
N SER A 341 -11.62 13.41 -23.96
CA SER A 341 -12.63 14.45 -24.22
C SER A 341 -13.78 14.43 -23.20
N GLN A 342 -14.09 13.26 -22.65
CA GLN A 342 -15.23 13.03 -21.77
C GLN A 342 -14.90 13.32 -20.31
N ILE A 343 -13.67 13.04 -19.87
CA ILE A 343 -13.20 13.28 -18.49
C ILE A 343 -13.46 14.72 -18.04
N ARG A 344 -13.16 15.69 -18.91
CA ARG A 344 -13.27 17.13 -18.59
C ARG A 344 -14.72 17.63 -18.43
N THR A 345 -15.71 16.82 -18.80
CA THR A 345 -17.12 17.22 -18.83
C THR A 345 -17.97 16.60 -17.73
N ALA A 346 -17.47 15.55 -17.04
CA ALA A 346 -18.23 14.82 -16.03
C ALA A 346 -18.17 15.49 -14.66
N VAL A 347 -19.26 16.13 -14.24
CA VAL A 347 -19.33 16.90 -12.99
C VAL A 347 -20.14 16.20 -11.91
N ASP A 348 -21.34 15.72 -12.22
CA ASP A 348 -22.20 15.02 -11.26
C ASP A 348 -21.92 13.51 -11.19
N LEU A 349 -22.52 12.83 -10.21
CA LEU A 349 -22.32 11.40 -9.99
C LEU A 349 -22.73 10.55 -11.20
N ALA A 350 -23.87 10.87 -11.83
CA ALA A 350 -24.37 10.10 -12.99
C ALA A 350 -23.43 10.23 -14.20
N ALA A 351 -22.94 11.43 -14.47
CA ALA A 351 -21.94 11.66 -15.50
C ALA A 351 -20.63 10.93 -15.20
N LYS A 352 -20.20 10.90 -13.94
CA LYS A 352 -18.99 10.18 -13.51
C LYS A 352 -19.13 8.65 -13.58
N GLN A 353 -20.30 8.10 -13.28
CA GLN A 353 -20.61 6.68 -13.48
C GLN A 353 -20.53 6.32 -14.97
N ASN A 354 -21.16 7.11 -15.84
CA ASN A 354 -21.11 6.90 -17.29
C ASN A 354 -19.68 7.01 -17.84
N LEU A 355 -18.91 8.00 -17.35
CA LEU A 355 -17.50 8.14 -17.68
C LEU A 355 -16.71 6.91 -17.22
N GLN A 356 -16.97 6.39 -16.01
CA GLN A 356 -16.28 5.22 -15.50
C GLN A 356 -16.49 3.99 -16.40
N VAL A 357 -17.74 3.73 -16.82
CA VAL A 357 -18.04 2.63 -17.76
C VAL A 357 -17.22 2.78 -19.05
N GLN A 358 -17.06 4.01 -19.55
CA GLN A 358 -16.23 4.26 -20.74
C GLN A 358 -14.75 4.03 -20.47
N LEU A 359 -14.23 4.49 -19.32
CA LEU A 359 -12.83 4.28 -18.94
C LEU A 359 -12.50 2.79 -18.77
N GLU A 360 -13.42 1.99 -18.21
CA GLU A 360 -13.25 0.55 -18.05
C GLU A 360 -13.09 -0.19 -19.38
N THR A 361 -13.71 0.32 -20.46
CA THR A 361 -13.52 -0.25 -21.81
C THR A 361 -12.07 -0.12 -22.32
N LEU A 362 -11.25 0.75 -21.73
CA LEU A 362 -9.82 0.88 -22.07
C LEU A 362 -8.97 -0.25 -21.48
N GLN A 363 -9.42 -0.95 -20.44
CA GLN A 363 -8.61 -1.95 -19.73
C GLN A 363 -8.01 -3.01 -20.67
N PRO A 364 -8.76 -3.66 -21.59
CA PRO A 364 -8.19 -4.65 -22.49
C PRO A 364 -7.12 -4.07 -23.41
N ALA A 365 -7.33 -2.85 -23.93
CA ALA A 365 -6.38 -2.17 -24.80
C ALA A 365 -5.10 -1.77 -24.05
N LEU A 366 -5.22 -1.28 -22.80
CA LEU A 366 -4.08 -0.97 -21.93
C LEU A 366 -3.22 -2.21 -21.66
N LYS A 367 -3.86 -3.34 -21.32
CA LYS A 367 -3.18 -4.62 -21.07
C LYS A 367 -2.49 -5.14 -22.33
N ALA A 368 -3.18 -5.12 -23.47
CA ALA A 368 -2.61 -5.54 -24.76
C ALA A 368 -1.41 -4.67 -25.19
N ALA A 369 -1.50 -3.35 -25.02
CA ALA A 369 -0.42 -2.43 -25.32
C ALA A 369 0.79 -2.64 -24.38
N LEU A 370 0.56 -2.79 -23.07
CA LEU A 370 1.63 -3.07 -22.10
C LEU A 370 2.36 -4.37 -22.44
N HIS A 371 1.61 -5.44 -22.73
CA HIS A 371 2.19 -6.71 -23.12
C HIS A 371 2.99 -6.59 -24.43
N SER A 372 2.46 -5.84 -25.41
CA SER A 372 3.13 -5.61 -26.68
C SER A 372 4.44 -4.83 -26.52
N VAL A 373 4.45 -3.78 -25.70
CA VAL A 373 5.66 -3.00 -25.38
C VAL A 373 6.70 -3.88 -24.69
N GLU A 374 6.29 -4.68 -23.70
CA GLU A 374 7.17 -5.62 -22.98
C GLU A 374 7.76 -6.70 -23.90
N ALA A 375 6.92 -7.32 -24.72
CA ALA A 375 7.32 -8.34 -25.67
C ALA A 375 8.31 -7.77 -26.70
N ARG A 376 8.01 -6.58 -27.23
CA ARG A 376 8.86 -5.85 -28.18
C ARG A 376 10.25 -5.56 -27.59
N HIS A 377 10.31 -5.01 -26.38
CA HIS A 377 11.59 -4.73 -25.70
C HIS A 377 12.39 -6.01 -25.49
N LYS A 378 11.73 -7.06 -24.99
CA LYS A 378 12.39 -8.35 -24.73
C LYS A 378 12.94 -8.98 -26.01
N ALA A 379 12.19 -8.94 -27.10
CA ALA A 379 12.60 -9.49 -28.40
C ALA A 379 13.86 -8.79 -28.92
N TRP A 380 13.82 -7.46 -29.03
CA TRP A 380 14.93 -6.69 -29.61
C TRP A 380 16.18 -6.66 -28.71
N LEU A 381 16.02 -6.59 -27.37
CA LEU A 381 17.15 -6.64 -26.45
C LEU A 381 17.81 -8.03 -26.42
N LYS A 382 17.02 -9.11 -26.56
CA LYS A 382 17.57 -10.47 -26.71
C LYS A 382 18.36 -10.60 -28.01
N LEU A 383 17.82 -10.10 -29.13
CA LEU A 383 18.53 -10.07 -30.41
C LEU A 383 19.83 -9.29 -30.35
N LEU A 384 19.84 -8.16 -29.64
CA LEU A 384 21.08 -7.40 -29.39
C LEU A 384 22.11 -8.23 -28.62
N ASP A 385 21.70 -8.96 -27.58
CA ASP A 385 22.60 -9.82 -26.81
C ASP A 385 23.18 -10.95 -27.69
N THR A 386 22.34 -11.59 -28.51
CA THR A 386 22.77 -12.58 -29.51
C THR A 386 23.76 -11.98 -30.51
N ALA A 387 23.45 -10.80 -31.05
CA ALA A 387 24.32 -10.10 -31.99
C ALA A 387 25.69 -9.82 -31.37
N GLU A 388 25.74 -9.23 -30.17
CA GLU A 388 27.00 -8.89 -29.49
C GLU A 388 27.83 -10.13 -29.13
N LYS A 389 27.20 -11.17 -28.57
CA LYS A 389 27.91 -12.33 -27.99
C LYS A 389 28.18 -13.43 -29.00
N GLN A 390 27.19 -13.79 -29.80
CA GLN A 390 27.24 -14.96 -30.68
C GLN A 390 27.62 -14.58 -32.11
N CYS A 391 27.06 -13.49 -32.64
CA CYS A 391 27.38 -13.02 -34.00
C CYS A 391 28.63 -12.14 -34.06
N ARG A 392 29.25 -11.83 -32.90
CA ARG A 392 30.44 -10.97 -32.77
C ARG A 392 30.23 -9.59 -33.41
N ALA A 393 29.05 -9.00 -33.21
CA ALA A 393 28.59 -7.79 -33.89
C ALA A 393 29.63 -6.65 -33.95
N ARG A 394 30.43 -6.47 -32.90
CA ARG A 394 31.47 -5.41 -32.83
C ARG A 394 32.59 -5.52 -33.87
N LEU A 395 32.77 -6.70 -34.49
CA LEU A 395 33.75 -6.90 -35.56
C LEU A 395 33.20 -6.50 -36.95
N TRP A 396 31.88 -6.33 -37.06
CA TRP A 396 31.19 -5.97 -38.30
C TRP A 396 31.18 -4.45 -38.46
N SER A 397 31.62 -3.96 -39.62
CA SER A 397 31.57 -2.53 -39.95
C SER A 397 30.14 -1.98 -40.04
N ALA A 398 29.17 -2.84 -40.37
CA ALA A 398 27.76 -2.49 -40.45
C ALA A 398 27.07 -2.36 -39.08
N PHE A 399 27.74 -2.74 -37.98
CA PHE A 399 27.16 -2.70 -36.65
C PHE A 399 27.31 -1.31 -36.00
N ASP A 400 26.18 -0.64 -35.81
CA ASP A 400 26.12 0.63 -35.08
C ASP A 400 26.10 0.37 -33.56
N ALA A 401 27.30 0.23 -32.99
CA ALA A 401 27.48 -0.05 -31.57
C ALA A 401 26.99 1.10 -30.66
N GLU A 402 27.05 2.35 -31.14
CA GLU A 402 26.63 3.52 -30.36
C GLU A 402 25.11 3.55 -30.22
N SER A 403 24.38 3.49 -31.34
CA SER A 403 22.91 3.46 -31.32
C SER A 403 22.37 2.26 -30.52
N CYS A 404 23.00 1.08 -30.66
CA CYS A 404 22.58 -0.11 -29.92
C CYS A 404 22.80 0.04 -28.40
N ARG A 405 23.93 0.62 -27.98
CA ARG A 405 24.23 0.86 -26.56
C ARG A 405 23.24 1.85 -25.95
N ASP A 406 22.96 2.94 -26.65
CA ASP A 406 22.05 3.97 -26.18
C ASP A 406 20.61 3.44 -26.10
N ALA A 407 20.15 2.73 -27.13
CA ALA A 407 18.84 2.07 -27.12
C ALA A 407 18.73 1.06 -25.98
N LYS A 408 19.76 0.22 -25.76
CA LYS A 408 19.81 -0.74 -24.64
C LYS A 408 19.65 -0.06 -23.29
N LYS A 409 20.35 1.06 -23.07
CA LYS A 409 20.26 1.84 -21.83
C LYS A 409 18.85 2.39 -21.61
N THR A 410 18.18 2.87 -22.66
CA THR A 410 16.85 3.50 -22.57
C THR A 410 15.68 2.50 -22.53
N LEU A 411 15.84 1.30 -23.09
CA LEU A 411 14.83 0.24 -23.10
C LEU A 411 14.96 -0.72 -21.90
N GLN A 412 15.98 -0.53 -21.06
CA GLN A 412 16.15 -1.24 -19.79
C GLN A 412 15.53 -0.45 -18.64
N PRO A 413 15.16 -1.13 -17.53
CA PRO A 413 14.64 -0.42 -16.37
C PRO A 413 15.78 0.34 -15.69
N ARG A 414 15.49 1.51 -15.11
CA ARG A 414 16.50 2.27 -14.36
C ARG A 414 17.12 1.47 -13.23
N ASP A 415 18.37 1.75 -12.92
CA ASP A 415 18.97 1.28 -11.67
C ASP A 415 18.58 2.20 -10.51
N VAL A 416 17.59 1.76 -9.73
CA VAL A 416 17.10 2.49 -8.55
C VAL A 416 18.21 2.74 -7.53
N LYS A 417 19.22 1.85 -7.41
CA LYS A 417 20.33 2.01 -6.45
C LYS A 417 21.28 3.13 -6.88
N LYS A 418 21.42 3.34 -8.18
CA LYS A 418 22.25 4.42 -8.75
C LYS A 418 21.52 5.75 -8.90
N ARG A 419 20.24 5.81 -8.51
CA ARG A 419 19.38 7.00 -8.63
C ARG A 419 19.32 7.54 -10.07
N GLU A 420 19.30 6.62 -11.03
CA GLU A 420 19.17 6.99 -12.44
C GLU A 420 17.79 7.61 -12.71
N ALA A 421 17.77 8.54 -13.67
CA ALA A 421 16.53 9.09 -14.19
C ALA A 421 15.67 7.98 -14.81
N LEU A 422 14.35 8.19 -14.86
CA LEU A 422 13.42 7.26 -15.51
C LEU A 422 13.82 7.09 -16.98
N THR A 423 13.89 5.84 -17.44
CA THR A 423 14.17 5.52 -18.83
C THR A 423 12.90 5.64 -19.69
N VAL A 424 13.05 5.57 -21.02
CA VAL A 424 11.92 5.55 -21.96
C VAL A 424 10.99 4.36 -21.67
N ARG A 425 11.57 3.21 -21.33
CA ARG A 425 10.82 2.05 -20.85
C ARG A 425 10.04 2.40 -19.59
N ASP A 426 10.70 2.94 -18.57
CA ASP A 426 10.04 3.21 -17.28
C ASP A 426 8.86 4.17 -17.46
N LEU A 427 9.03 5.23 -18.27
CA LEU A 427 7.97 6.20 -18.55
C LEU A 427 6.76 5.57 -19.25
N SER A 428 7.00 4.75 -20.28
CA SER A 428 5.93 4.10 -21.04
C SER A 428 5.17 3.06 -20.20
N HIS A 429 5.91 2.25 -19.44
CA HIS A 429 5.31 1.28 -18.52
C HIS A 429 4.52 1.95 -17.40
N GLU A 430 5.07 3.00 -16.79
CA GLU A 430 4.42 3.72 -15.71
C GLU A 430 3.13 4.38 -16.20
N ALA A 431 3.16 5.03 -17.37
CA ALA A 431 1.96 5.65 -17.94
C ALA A 431 0.84 4.62 -18.18
N LEU A 432 1.16 3.45 -18.76
CA LEU A 432 0.20 2.37 -18.98
C LEU A 432 -0.34 1.80 -17.67
N LYS A 433 0.55 1.47 -16.72
CA LYS A 433 0.18 0.86 -15.44
C LYS A 433 -0.60 1.82 -14.55
N ARG A 434 -0.21 3.09 -14.46
CA ARG A 434 -0.91 4.09 -13.63
C ARG A 434 -2.27 4.45 -14.22
N THR A 435 -2.41 4.51 -15.55
CA THR A 435 -3.73 4.66 -16.17
C THR A 435 -4.66 3.53 -15.73
N ALA A 436 -4.24 2.27 -15.89
CA ALA A 436 -5.04 1.11 -15.50
C ALA A 436 -5.33 1.10 -13.98
N TYR A 437 -4.31 1.41 -13.17
CA TYR A 437 -4.43 1.45 -11.71
C TYR A 437 -5.52 2.42 -11.24
N PHE A 438 -5.55 3.66 -11.74
CA PHE A 438 -6.56 4.63 -11.30
C PHE A 438 -7.95 4.35 -11.86
N ILE A 439 -8.07 3.71 -13.03
CA ILE A 439 -9.34 3.17 -13.51
C ILE A 439 -9.86 2.15 -12.50
N HIS A 440 -9.01 1.24 -12.03
CA HIS A 440 -9.38 0.24 -11.02
C HIS A 440 -9.70 0.88 -9.64
N GLN A 441 -9.00 1.93 -9.21
CA GLN A 441 -9.35 2.62 -7.96
C GLN A 441 -10.75 3.27 -8.02
N ALA A 442 -11.09 3.89 -9.15
CA ALA A 442 -12.43 4.44 -9.37
C ALA A 442 -13.50 3.33 -9.46
N HIS A 443 -13.18 2.21 -10.13
CA HIS A 443 -14.03 1.03 -10.17
C HIS A 443 -14.29 0.48 -8.76
N TRP A 444 -13.24 0.35 -7.93
CA TRP A 444 -13.35 -0.16 -6.57
C TRP A 444 -14.38 0.60 -5.73
N LEU A 445 -14.41 1.94 -5.87
CA LEU A 445 -15.39 2.80 -5.21
C LEU A 445 -16.80 2.58 -5.75
N LEU A 446 -16.98 2.64 -7.08
CA LEU A 446 -18.30 2.61 -7.72
C LEU A 446 -18.95 1.22 -7.72
N SER A 447 -18.16 0.14 -7.76
CA SER A 447 -18.69 -1.23 -7.67
C SER A 447 -19.25 -1.54 -6.28
N ARG A 448 -18.76 -0.84 -5.24
CA ARG A 448 -19.22 -1.00 -3.85
C ARG A 448 -20.28 0.04 -3.48
N PHE A 449 -20.11 1.29 -3.90
CA PHE A 449 -20.99 2.39 -3.56
C PHE A 449 -21.50 3.10 -4.83
N PRO A 450 -22.30 2.41 -5.67
CA PRO A 450 -22.70 2.93 -6.97
C PRO A 450 -23.44 4.26 -6.83
N ASP A 451 -24.37 4.35 -5.88
CA ASP A 451 -25.19 5.55 -5.66
C ASP A 451 -24.47 6.64 -4.85
N GLY A 452 -23.17 6.47 -4.54
CA GLY A 452 -22.40 7.43 -3.76
C GLY A 452 -22.98 7.67 -2.36
N VAL A 453 -23.67 6.67 -1.81
CA VAL A 453 -24.22 6.67 -0.46
C VAL A 453 -23.78 5.39 0.26
N TYR A 454 -23.78 5.43 1.59
CA TYR A 454 -23.38 4.28 2.38
C TYR A 454 -24.37 3.12 2.24
N VAL A 455 -23.82 1.94 2.02
CA VAL A 455 -24.51 0.65 2.12
C VAL A 455 -23.59 -0.36 2.81
N ASP A 456 -24.16 -1.36 3.47
CA ASP A 456 -23.37 -2.45 4.04
C ASP A 456 -22.77 -3.30 2.91
N ILE A 457 -21.48 -3.60 3.00
CA ILE A 457 -20.74 -4.41 2.03
C ILE A 457 -20.21 -5.65 2.74
N GLY A 458 -20.71 -6.82 2.31
CA GLY A 458 -20.28 -8.11 2.82
C GLY A 458 -18.75 -8.25 2.80
N GLY A 459 -18.17 -8.66 3.93
CA GLY A 459 -16.73 -8.82 4.10
C GLY A 459 -15.91 -7.51 4.22
N LEU A 460 -16.51 -6.33 4.08
CA LEU A 460 -15.80 -5.05 4.11
C LEU A 460 -16.32 -4.09 5.17
N CYS A 461 -17.62 -3.76 5.18
CA CYS A 461 -18.15 -2.81 6.15
C CYS A 461 -19.61 -3.05 6.49
N LYS A 462 -19.98 -2.76 7.74
CA LYS A 462 -21.35 -2.87 8.24
C LYS A 462 -21.63 -1.83 9.32
N GLN A 463 -22.77 -1.19 9.25
CA GLN A 463 -23.29 -0.37 10.35
C GLN A 463 -24.06 -1.26 11.32
N VAL A 464 -23.69 -1.22 12.60
CA VAL A 464 -24.33 -2.04 13.64
C VAL A 464 -24.85 -1.18 14.78
N THR A 465 -25.92 -1.62 15.41
CA THR A 465 -26.52 -0.97 16.59
C THR A 465 -25.84 -1.42 17.88
N ARG A 466 -26.06 -0.68 18.97
CA ARG A 466 -25.63 -1.14 20.31
C ARG A 466 -26.31 -2.46 20.71
N ALA A 467 -27.53 -2.71 20.22
CA ALA A 467 -28.22 -3.99 20.43
C ALA A 467 -27.50 -5.14 19.71
N ASP A 468 -27.13 -4.97 18.44
CA ASP A 468 -26.33 -5.96 17.69
C ASP A 468 -25.01 -6.26 18.40
N ILE A 469 -24.38 -5.23 18.98
CA ILE A 469 -23.14 -5.38 19.75
C ILE A 469 -23.38 -6.15 21.06
N ALA A 470 -24.48 -5.87 21.76
CA ALA A 470 -24.85 -6.60 22.97
C ALA A 470 -25.12 -8.09 22.69
N ASP A 471 -25.80 -8.40 21.59
CA ASP A 471 -26.06 -9.77 21.13
C ASP A 471 -24.76 -10.53 20.76
N ASN A 472 -23.67 -9.80 20.51
CA ASN A 472 -22.34 -10.33 20.22
C ASN A 472 -21.37 -10.22 21.41
N ASP A 473 -21.88 -10.30 22.65
CA ASP A 473 -21.11 -10.23 23.90
C ASP A 473 -20.26 -8.96 24.01
N TYR A 474 -20.77 -7.85 23.47
CA TYR A 474 -20.07 -6.58 23.36
C TYR A 474 -18.76 -6.64 22.58
N SER A 475 -18.53 -7.65 21.73
CA SER A 475 -17.34 -7.70 20.88
C SER A 475 -17.35 -6.52 19.91
N LEU A 476 -16.24 -5.81 19.78
CA LEU A 476 -16.05 -4.74 18.80
C LEU A 476 -15.15 -5.18 17.65
N THR A 477 -15.15 -6.47 17.30
CA THR A 477 -14.34 -7.03 16.21
C THR A 477 -15.11 -6.97 14.90
N PRO A 478 -14.77 -6.08 13.94
CA PRO A 478 -15.51 -5.90 12.69
C PRO A 478 -15.84 -7.19 11.93
N GLY A 479 -14.89 -8.13 11.88
CA GLY A 479 -15.05 -9.41 11.18
C GLY A 479 -16.22 -10.28 11.66
N ARG A 480 -16.76 -10.04 12.86
CA ARG A 480 -17.98 -10.73 13.34
C ARG A 480 -19.26 -10.20 12.71
N TYR A 481 -19.22 -8.97 12.20
CA TYR A 481 -20.40 -8.24 11.75
C TYR A 481 -20.52 -8.19 10.23
N VAL A 482 -19.39 -7.99 9.53
CA VAL A 482 -19.39 -7.75 8.08
C VAL A 482 -19.72 -8.99 7.25
N GLY A 483 -19.71 -10.19 7.84
CA GLY A 483 -19.93 -11.45 7.11
C GLY A 483 -18.81 -11.77 6.12
N VAL A 484 -19.16 -12.48 5.04
CA VAL A 484 -18.23 -12.87 3.98
C VAL A 484 -18.52 -12.03 2.74
N ALA A 485 -17.49 -11.64 2.00
CA ALA A 485 -17.67 -11.02 0.70
C ALA A 485 -18.39 -12.01 -0.23
N LEU A 486 -19.49 -11.58 -0.84
CA LEU A 486 -19.97 -12.23 -2.06
C LEU A 486 -18.87 -11.98 -3.09
N VAL A 487 -18.21 -13.05 -3.55
CA VAL A 487 -17.18 -12.96 -4.59
C VAL A 487 -17.82 -12.33 -5.82
N LEU A 488 -17.57 -11.04 -6.05
CA LEU A 488 -18.15 -10.27 -7.16
C LEU A 488 -17.11 -9.86 -8.21
N ASP A 489 -15.82 -10.18 -8.03
CA ASP A 489 -14.77 -9.78 -8.97
C ASP A 489 -14.16 -11.02 -9.64
N GLU A 490 -14.42 -11.19 -10.94
CA GLU A 490 -13.61 -12.05 -11.84
C GLU A 490 -12.16 -11.51 -11.99
N GLU A 491 -11.89 -10.27 -11.53
CA GLU A 491 -10.57 -9.64 -11.50
C GLU A 491 -9.65 -10.10 -10.34
N ASP A 492 -10.16 -10.91 -9.38
CA ASP A 492 -9.33 -11.52 -8.33
C ASP A 492 -8.27 -12.48 -8.91
N ASP A 493 -8.36 -12.82 -10.20
CA ASP A 493 -7.33 -13.61 -10.90
C ASP A 493 -5.97 -12.89 -10.98
N GLU A 494 -5.89 -11.56 -11.11
CA GLU A 494 -4.59 -10.87 -11.12
C GLU A 494 -3.99 -10.71 -9.73
N ALA A 495 -4.81 -10.45 -8.72
CA ALA A 495 -4.40 -10.46 -7.31
C ALA A 495 -3.99 -11.88 -6.88
N PHE A 496 -4.73 -12.90 -7.32
CA PHE A 496 -4.42 -14.32 -7.13
C PHE A 496 -3.13 -14.73 -7.86
N VAL A 497 -2.94 -14.33 -9.12
CA VAL A 497 -1.71 -14.61 -9.88
C VAL A 497 -0.51 -13.91 -9.23
N THR A 498 -0.67 -12.66 -8.81
CA THR A 498 0.34 -11.94 -8.03
C THR A 498 0.65 -12.69 -6.74
N ARG A 499 -0.39 -13.13 -6.01
CA ARG A 499 -0.25 -13.93 -4.79
C ARG A 499 0.43 -15.28 -5.03
N MET A 500 0.14 -15.93 -6.14
CA MET A 500 0.77 -17.20 -6.53
C MET A 500 2.24 -17.00 -6.92
N MET A 501 2.56 -15.90 -7.61
CA MET A 501 3.95 -15.52 -7.90
C MET A 501 4.73 -15.19 -6.62
N GLU A 502 4.09 -14.51 -5.66
CA GLU A 502 4.64 -14.25 -4.32
C GLU A 502 4.94 -15.56 -3.59
N ILE A 503 3.94 -16.46 -3.49
CA ILE A 503 4.10 -17.76 -2.84
C ILE A 503 5.22 -18.56 -3.52
N HIS A 504 5.32 -18.52 -4.86
CA HIS A 504 6.37 -19.19 -5.60
C HIS A 504 7.77 -18.60 -5.29
N SER A 505 7.89 -17.28 -5.15
CA SER A 505 9.13 -16.61 -4.75
C SER A 505 9.52 -16.95 -3.31
N GLU A 506 8.55 -16.94 -2.38
CA GLU A 506 8.78 -17.33 -0.98
C GLU A 506 9.20 -18.80 -0.87
N LEU A 507 8.55 -19.71 -1.61
CA LEU A 507 8.90 -21.12 -1.69
C LEU A 507 10.34 -21.30 -2.19
N LYS A 508 10.75 -20.53 -3.21
CA LYS A 508 12.11 -20.56 -3.74
C LYS A 508 13.14 -20.12 -2.69
N GLU A 509 12.86 -19.05 -1.95
CA GLU A 509 13.74 -18.59 -0.87
C GLU A 509 13.82 -19.60 0.27
N LEU A 510 12.69 -20.21 0.65
CA LEU A 510 12.63 -21.27 1.66
C LEU A 510 13.41 -22.52 1.23
N ASN A 511 13.33 -22.91 -0.04
CA ASN A 511 14.10 -24.03 -0.57
C ASN A 511 15.61 -23.76 -0.52
N VAL A 512 16.06 -22.54 -0.86
CA VAL A 512 17.48 -22.17 -0.72
C VAL A 512 17.92 -22.28 0.74
N LYS A 513 17.12 -21.78 1.68
CA LYS A 513 17.43 -21.88 3.12
C LYS A 513 17.41 -23.32 3.62
N ALA A 514 16.49 -24.15 3.13
CA ALA A 514 16.42 -25.57 3.47
C ALA A 514 17.68 -26.30 3.02
N VAL A 515 18.14 -26.08 1.79
CA VAL A 515 19.40 -26.66 1.27
C VAL A 515 20.59 -26.25 2.14
N GLN A 516 20.72 -24.96 2.44
CA GLN A 516 21.80 -24.46 3.32
C GLN A 516 21.76 -25.09 4.72
N LEU A 517 20.57 -25.31 5.26
CA LEU A 517 20.39 -25.94 6.57
C LEU A 517 20.77 -27.43 6.51
N THR A 518 20.37 -28.14 5.46
CA THR A 518 20.73 -29.54 5.22
C THR A 518 22.24 -29.71 5.08
N GLU A 519 22.92 -28.86 4.30
CA GLU A 519 24.39 -28.87 4.18
C GLU A 519 25.08 -28.60 5.52
N ARG A 520 24.50 -27.73 6.34
CA ARG A 520 25.05 -27.41 7.65
C ARG A 520 24.88 -28.55 8.65
N ILE A 521 23.73 -29.23 8.63
CA ILE A 521 23.49 -30.45 9.42
C ILE A 521 24.46 -31.56 8.99
N GLY A 522 24.65 -31.75 7.68
CA GLY A 522 25.61 -32.72 7.14
C GLY A 522 27.03 -32.48 7.66
N ARG A 523 27.54 -31.24 7.53
CA ARG A 523 28.85 -30.85 8.06
C ARG A 523 28.97 -31.06 9.57
N SER A 524 27.95 -30.65 10.35
CA SER A 524 27.97 -30.86 11.80
C SER A 524 27.94 -32.34 12.19
N PHE A 525 27.35 -33.22 11.38
CA PHE A 525 27.34 -34.66 11.61
C PHE A 525 28.70 -35.31 11.26
N GLU A 526 29.34 -34.87 10.17
CA GLU A 526 30.71 -35.28 9.80
C GLU A 526 31.72 -34.85 10.88
N GLU A 527 31.64 -33.60 11.37
CA GLU A 527 32.47 -33.09 12.47
C GLU A 527 32.28 -33.88 13.78
N LEU A 528 31.11 -34.48 14.00
CA LEU A 528 30.81 -35.31 15.18
C LEU A 528 31.37 -36.74 15.07
N LEU A 529 31.57 -37.25 13.85
CA LEU A 529 32.02 -38.62 13.60
C LEU A 529 33.54 -38.75 13.37
N GLY A 530 34.24 -37.63 13.19
CA GLY A 530 35.71 -37.57 13.07
C GLY A 530 36.20 -37.42 11.65
#